data_AF-A0A6N7B7X4-F1
#
_entry.id   AF-A0A6N7B7X4-F1
#
_cell.length_a   1.000
_cell.length_b   1.000
_cell.length_c   1.000
_cell.angle_alpha   90.00
_cell.angle_beta   90.00
_cell.angle_gamma   90.00
#
_symmetry.space_group_name_H-M   'P 1'
#
loop_
_entity.id
_entity.type
_entity.pdbx_description
1 polymer ?
#
loop_
_entity_poly.entity_id
_entity_poly.type
_entity_poly.pdbx_seq_one_letter_code
_entity_poly.pdbx_strand_id
1 'polypeptide(L)' 'MSATPLMAQYAKVKESYPDTVLLFRVGDFFETFDEDAKTASKVLGITLTRRANGAAGDVPLAG' A
#
# COMPACT_ATOMS: atom_id res chain seq x y z
N MET A 1 -6.46 4.71 16.79
CA MET A 1 -5.63 5.59 15.94
C MET A 1 -6.34 5.76 14.62
N SER A 2 -6.48 7.00 14.14
CA SER A 2 -7.17 7.28 12.87
C SER A 2 -6.21 7.01 11.71
N ALA A 3 -6.63 6.18 10.74
CA ALA A 3 -5.85 5.96 9.52
C ALA A 3 -5.68 7.28 8.77
N THR A 4 -4.53 7.49 8.12
CA THR A 4 -4.35 8.66 7.26
C THR A 4 -5.44 8.67 6.17
N PRO A 5 -5.87 9.85 5.67
CA PRO A 5 -6.92 9.92 4.64
C PRO A 5 -6.64 9.03 3.42
N LEU A 6 -5.36 8.92 3.02
CA LEU A 6 -4.93 8.05 1.92
C LEU A 6 -5.16 6.56 2.24
N MET A 7 -4.78 6.11 3.44
CA MET A 7 -4.98 4.72 3.87
C MET A 7 -6.46 4.37 4.05
N ALA A 8 -7.28 5.33 4.49
CA ALA A 8 -8.73 5.13 4.56
C ALA A 8 -9.35 4.95 3.16
N GLN A 9 -8.89 5.72 2.17
CA GLN A 9 -9.31 5.56 0.77
C GLN A 9 -8.84 4.23 0.18
N TYR A 10 -7.58 3.85 0.43
CA TYR A 10 -7.04 2.57 -0.01
C TYR A 10 -7.84 1.38 0.55
N ALA A 11 -8.09 1.37 1.86
CA ALA A 11 -8.85 0.31 2.53
C ALA A 11 -10.26 0.17 1.95
N LYS A 12 -10.96 1.30 1.72
CA LYS A 12 -12.30 1.29 1.12
C LYS A 12 -12.33 0.65 -0.28
N VAL A 13 -11.33 0.91 -1.11
CA VAL A 13 -11.23 0.28 -2.44
C VAL A 13 -10.87 -1.20 -2.30
N LYS A 14 -9.92 -1.52 -1.42
CA LYS A 14 -9.47 -2.89 -1.17
C LYS A 14 -10.58 -3.80 -0.63
N GLU A 15 -11.50 -3.29 0.19
CA GLU A 15 -12.69 -4.01 0.66
C GLU A 15 -13.58 -4.51 -0.49
N SER A 16 -13.60 -3.80 -1.62
CA SER A 16 -14.35 -4.23 -2.81
C SER A 16 -13.63 -5.33 -3.60
N TYR A 17 -12.32 -5.53 -3.37
CA TYR A 17 -11.46 -6.45 -4.11
C TYR A 17 -10.44 -7.17 -3.19
N PRO A 18 -10.91 -7.92 -2.18
CA PRO A 18 -10.06 -8.45 -1.10
C PRO A 18 -8.94 -9.37 -1.59
N ASP A 19 -9.20 -10.18 -2.62
CA ASP A 19 -8.28 -11.22 -3.11
C ASP A 19 -7.38 -10.75 -4.28
N THR A 20 -7.29 -9.44 -4.51
CA THR A 20 -6.54 -8.87 -5.65
C THR A 20 -5.43 -7.95 -5.19
N VAL A 21 -4.32 -7.85 -5.92
CA VAL A 21 -3.30 -6.84 -5.64
C VAL A 21 -3.78 -5.47 -6.14
N LEU A 22 -3.93 -4.49 -5.25
CA LEU A 22 -4.40 -3.16 -5.58
C LEU A 22 -3.24 -2.20 -5.88
N LEU A 23 -3.04 -1.90 -7.17
CA LEU A 23 -2.15 -0.82 -7.62
C LEU A 23 -2.83 0.53 -7.41
N PHE A 24 -2.42 1.26 -6.38
CA PHE A 24 -3.03 2.54 -6.01
C PHE A 24 -2.19 3.71 -6.53
N ARG A 25 -2.77 4.57 -7.36
CA ARG A 25 -2.03 5.69 -7.96
C ARG A 25 -1.75 6.77 -6.91
N VAL A 26 -0.47 7.07 -6.70
CA VAL A 26 0.03 8.15 -5.84
C VAL A 26 0.97 9.03 -6.66
N GLY A 27 0.44 10.15 -7.17
CA GLY A 27 1.18 11.00 -8.11
C GLY A 27 1.49 10.27 -9.42
N ASP A 28 2.78 10.11 -9.70
CA ASP A 28 3.29 9.46 -10.92
C ASP A 28 3.54 7.96 -10.75
N PHE A 29 3.44 7.43 -9.53
CA PHE A 29 3.69 6.02 -9.22
C PHE A 29 2.40 5.26 -8.91
N PHE A 30 2.45 3.95 -9.09
CA PHE A 30 1.46 3.01 -8.56
C PHE A 30 2.04 2.31 -7.35
N GLU A 31 1.53 2.64 -6.17
CA GLU A 31 1.98 2.09 -4.91
C GLU A 31 1.03 0.97 -4.44
N THR A 32 1.61 -0.05 -3.83
CA THR A 32 0.92 -1.12 -3.11
C THR A 32 1.29 -1.01 -1.62
N PHE A 33 0.36 -1.41 -0.75
CA PHE A 33 0.52 -1.30 0.70
C PHE A 33 0.27 -2.64 1.41
N ASP A 34 0.78 -2.79 2.63
CA ASP A 34 0.58 -3.97 3.50
C ASP A 34 0.99 -5.29 2.82
N GLU A 35 0.10 -6.28 2.76
CA GLU A 35 0.38 -7.59 2.14
C GLU A 35 0.53 -7.51 0.61
N ASP A 36 -0.14 -6.55 -0.02
CA ASP A 36 0.00 -6.31 -1.46
C ASP A 36 1.41 -5.84 -1.77
N ALA A 37 2.01 -5.01 -0.91
CA ALA A 37 3.39 -4.57 -1.04
C ALA A 37 4.40 -5.72 -0.98
N LYS A 38 4.22 -6.64 -0.03
CA LYS A 38 5.08 -7.83 0.11
C LYS A 38 4.95 -8.72 -1.13
N THR A 39 3.73 -8.89 -1.62
CA THR A 39 3.43 -9.71 -2.80
C THR A 39 4.03 -9.09 -4.05
N ALA A 40 3.78 -7.78 -4.29
CA ALA A 40 4.31 -7.05 -5.42
C ALA A 40 5.85 -7.03 -5.44
N SER A 41 6.49 -6.77 -4.29
CA SER A 41 7.95 -6.81 -4.19
C SER A 41 8.52 -8.17 -4.59
N LYS A 42 7.95 -9.26 -4.08
CA LYS A 42 8.42 -10.62 -4.39
C LYS A 42 8.19 -10.99 -5.86
N VAL A 43 7.03 -10.68 -6.41
CA VAL A 43 6.64 -11.09 -7.77
C VAL A 43 7.32 -10.23 -8.84
N LEU A 44 7.40 -8.92 -8.62
CA LEU A 44 7.93 -7.96 -9.59
C LEU A 44 9.44 -7.70 -9.42
N GLY A 45 10.04 -8.18 -8.32
CA GLY A 45 11.45 -7.92 -8.01
C GLY A 45 11.76 -6.47 -7.66
N ILE A 46 10.75 -5.71 -7.21
CA ILE A 46 10.89 -4.31 -6.80
C ILE A 46 11.18 -4.20 -5.30
N THR A 47 11.79 -3.09 -4.88
CA THR A 47 12.19 -2.89 -3.49
C THR A 47 10.96 -2.78 -2.58
N LEU A 48 10.89 -3.64 -1.55
CA LEU A 48 9.96 -3.46 -0.43
C LEU A 48 10.53 -2.40 0.52
N THR A 49 9.83 -1.29 0.67
CA THR A 49 10.14 -0.22 1.61
C THR A 49 9.01 -0.06 2.62
N ARG A 50 9.07 1.00 3.42
CA ARG A 50 8.07 1.35 4.41
C ARG A 50 7.73 2.83 4.32
N ARG A 51 6.44 3.14 4.50
CA ARG A 51 5.95 4.51 4.56
C ARG A 51 6.08 5.04 5.98
N ALA A 52 6.91 6.07 6.17
CA ALA A 52 7.13 6.72 7.47
C ALA A 52 6.38 8.07 7.55
N ASN A 53 5.09 8.03 7.82
CA ASN A 53 4.24 9.24 7.90
C ASN A 53 3.81 9.55 9.34
N GLY A 54 4.78 9.72 10.25
CA GLY A 54 4.53 10.08 11.65
C GLY A 54 3.99 8.92 12.50
N ALA A 55 2.99 9.17 13.37
CA ALA A 55 2.45 8.20 14.34
C ALA A 55 1.82 6.92 13.74
N ALA A 56 1.66 6.86 12.42
CA ALA A 56 1.32 5.65 11.67
C ALA A 56 2.63 4.99 11.22
N GLY A 57 3.27 4.30 12.17
CA GLY A 57 4.54 3.61 11.95
C GLY A 57 4.42 2.45 10.95
N ASP A 58 5.46 2.31 10.13
CA ASP A 58 5.84 1.12 9.35
C ASP A 58 4.72 0.41 8.58
N VAL A 59 4.05 1.11 7.66
CA VAL A 59 3.22 0.44 6.64
C VAL A 59 4.14 -0.04 5.50
N PRO A 60 4.18 -1.36 5.21
CA PRO A 60 4.92 -1.89 4.05
C PRO A 60 4.44 -1.24 2.75
N LEU A 61 5.38 -0.88 1.87
CA LEU A 61 5.11 -0.20 0.61
C LEU A 61 6.02 -0.74 -0.50
N ALA A 62 5.46 -0.93 -1.68
CA ALA A 62 6.22 -1.23 -2.90
C ALA A 62 5.52 -0.59 -4.11
N GLY A 63 6.26 0.06 -5.00
CA GLY A 63 5.70 0.78 -6.15
C GLY A 63 6.76 1.49 -6.97
#